data_AF-A0A7V2DDL6-F1
#
_entry.id   AF-A0A7V2DDL6-F1
#
_cell.length_a   1.000
_cell.length_b   1.000
_cell.length_c   1.000
_cell.angle_alpha   90.00
_cell.angle_beta   90.00
_cell.angle_gamma   90.00
#
_symmetry.space_group_name_H-M   'P 1'
#
loop_
_entity.id
_entity.type
_entity.pdbx_description
1 polymer ?
#
loop_
_entity_poly.entity_id
_entity_poly.type
_entity_poly.pdbx_seq_one_letter_code
_entity_poly.pdbx_strand_id
1 'polypeptide(L)'
;MKTRLLNLWEVLRTSFWFIPGLMVISAIGLSFVIVAVDRMIEPGHHRIFGFLYAGGPEGARSILSTIAGSMITVAGVAFSITIVALTLASSQFGPRLLRNFMRDTGNQIVLGIFIATFIY
;
A
#
# COMPACT_ATOMS: atom_id res chain seq x y z
N MET A 1 12.53 11.38 29.38
CA MET A 1 12.43 11.43 27.89
C MET A 1 12.20 10.06 27.25
N LYS A 2 12.94 8.99 27.60
CA LYS A 2 12.71 7.63 27.04
C LYS A 2 11.27 7.12 27.17
N THR A 3 10.59 7.41 28.27
CA THR A 3 9.19 7.01 28.51
C THR A 3 8.18 7.67 27.55
N ARG A 4 8.44 8.91 27.10
CA ARG A 4 7.56 9.59 26.13
C ARG A 4 7.72 9.00 24.73
N LEU A 5 8.95 8.67 24.34
CA LEU A 5 9.25 8.01 23.06
C LEU A 5 8.64 6.60 23.00
N LEU A 6 8.78 5.81 24.07
CA LEU A 6 8.18 4.48 24.15
C LEU A 6 6.65 4.53 24.08
N ASN A 7 6.03 5.48 24.78
CA ASN A 7 4.57 5.64 24.76
C ASN A 7 4.09 6.15 23.39
N LEU A 8 4.83 7.05 22.74
CA LEU A 8 4.53 7.48 21.36
C LEU A 8 4.64 6.30 20.38
N TRP A 9 5.68 5.48 20.53
CA TRP A 9 5.89 4.29 19.69
C TRP A 9 4.77 3.27 19.88
N GLU A 10 4.29 3.09 21.12
CA GLU A 10 3.18 2.21 21.43
C GLU A 10 1.87 2.72 20.83
N VAL A 11 1.58 4.03 20.93
CA VAL A 11 0.43 4.67 20.29
C VAL A 11 0.49 4.53 18.77
N LEU A 12 1.65 4.79 18.16
CA LEU A 12 1.86 4.65 16.72
C LEU A 12 1.70 3.19 16.26
N ARG A 13 2.21 2.21 17.01
CA ARG A 13 2.03 0.78 16.72
C ARG A 13 0.59 0.32 16.87
N THR A 14 -0.18 0.92 17.78
CA THR A 14 -1.62 0.65 17.90
C THR A 14 -2.47 1.30 16.82
N SER A 15 -1.91 2.23 16.04
CA SER A 15 -2.61 2.86 14.93
C SER A 15 -2.61 1.94 13.71
N PHE A 16 -3.81 1.56 13.28
CA PHE A 16 -4.03 0.78 12.07
C PHE A 16 -3.42 1.43 10.81
N TRP A 17 -3.32 2.77 10.80
CA TRP A 17 -2.89 3.54 9.63
C TRP A 17 -1.40 3.86 9.61
N PHE A 18 -0.67 3.61 10.70
CA PHE A 18 0.73 4.03 10.79
C PHE A 18 1.61 3.28 9.78
N ILE A 19 1.53 1.95 9.74
CA ILE A 19 2.29 1.14 8.77
C ILE A 19 1.85 1.43 7.33
N PRO A 20 0.54 1.40 6.98
CA PRO A 20 0.11 1.78 5.64
C PRO A 20 0.60 3.17 5.22
N GLY A 21 0.51 4.17 6.10
CA GLY A 21 0.98 5.52 5.83
C GLY A 21 2.50 5.58 5.59
N LEU A 22 3.29 4.85 6.38
CA LEU A 22 4.73 4.75 6.18
C LEU A 22 5.07 4.11 4.83
N MET A 23 4.34 3.06 4.44
CA MET A 23 4.54 2.38 3.15
C MET A 23 4.20 3.31 1.97
N VAL A 24 3.13 4.08 2.08
CA VAL A 24 2.75 5.11 1.09
C VAL A 24 3.83 6.18 0.95
N ILE A 25 4.30 6.74 2.06
CA ILE A 25 5.39 7.74 2.05
C ILE A 25 6.65 7.15 1.41
N SER A 26 6.96 5.88 1.74
CA SER A 26 8.10 5.18 1.17
C SER A 26 7.96 4.95 -0.34
N ALA A 27 6.76 4.57 -0.81
CA ALA A 27 6.48 4.40 -2.24
C ALA A 27 6.61 5.71 -3.03
N ILE A 28 6.09 6.81 -2.48
CA ILE A 28 6.26 8.15 -3.06
C ILE A 28 7.74 8.52 -3.11
N GLY A 29 8.49 8.31 -2.02
CA GLY A 29 9.93 8.55 -1.97
C GLY A 29 10.69 7.72 -3.01
N LEU A 30 10.38 6.43 -3.11
CA LEU A 30 10.96 5.52 -4.11
C LEU A 30 10.68 5.99 -5.53
N SER A 31 9.48 6.49 -5.82
CA SER A 31 9.15 7.05 -7.14
C SER A 31 10.11 8.18 -7.53
N PHE A 32 10.35 9.14 -6.65
CA PHE A 32 11.32 10.21 -6.91
C PHE A 32 12.75 9.70 -7.08
N VAL A 33 13.17 8.74 -6.25
CA VAL A 33 14.52 8.14 -6.35
C VAL A 33 14.70 7.42 -7.68
N ILE A 34 13.73 6.60 -8.10
CA ILE A 34 13.77 5.85 -9.35
C ILE A 34 13.84 6.82 -10.54
N VAL A 35 13.00 7.87 -10.56
CA VAL A 35 13.03 8.89 -11.63
C VAL A 35 14.37 9.64 -11.65
N ALA A 36 14.96 9.93 -10.50
CA ALA A 36 16.26 10.58 -10.43
C ALA A 36 17.38 9.67 -10.96
N VAL A 37 17.36 8.38 -10.60
CA VAL A 37 18.31 7.37 -11.09
C VAL A 37 18.17 7.18 -12.60
N ASP A 38 16.95 7.07 -13.11
CA ASP A 38 16.67 6.91 -14.54
C ASP A 38 17.27 8.06 -15.38
N ARG A 39 17.21 9.30 -14.88
CA ARG A 39 17.81 10.47 -15.51
C ARG A 39 19.35 10.51 -15.48
N MET A 40 19.97 9.80 -14.55
CA MET A 40 21.43 9.73 -14.43
C MET A 40 22.05 8.68 -15.38
N ILE A 41 21.25 7.72 -15.85
CA ILE A 41 21.69 6.67 -16.76
C ILE A 41 21.63 7.23 -18.20
N GLU A 42 22.76 7.18 -18.92
CA GLU A 42 22.85 7.74 -20.27
C GLU A 42 21.82 7.12 -21.25
N PRO A 43 21.26 7.91 -22.20
CA PRO A 43 20.19 7.47 -23.11
C PRO A 43 20.52 6.27 -24.04
N GLY A 44 21.76 5.77 -24.05
CA GLY A 44 22.26 4.81 -25.03
C GLY A 44 21.73 3.37 -24.94
N HIS A 45 21.11 2.97 -23.82
CA HIS A 45 20.74 1.57 -23.57
C HIS A 45 19.27 1.18 -23.89
N HIS A 46 18.46 2.13 -24.37
CA HIS A 46 17.03 1.90 -24.62
C HIS A 46 16.71 0.90 -25.74
N ARG A 47 17.69 0.53 -26.58
CA ARG A 47 17.49 -0.40 -27.69
C ARG A 47 17.38 -1.87 -27.28
N ILE A 48 17.88 -2.26 -26.11
CA ILE A 48 17.89 -3.67 -25.67
C ILE A 48 16.48 -4.13 -25.20
N PHE A 49 15.66 -3.21 -24.70
CA PHE A 49 14.30 -3.49 -24.21
C PHE A 49 13.18 -3.07 -25.17
N GLY A 50 13.50 -2.66 -26.40
CA GLY A 50 12.51 -2.20 -27.39
C GLY A 50 11.43 -3.23 -27.74
N PHE A 51 11.66 -4.51 -27.43
CA PHE A 51 10.67 -5.58 -27.58
C PHE A 51 9.69 -5.72 -26.39
N LEU A 52 10.02 -5.15 -25.22
CA LEU A 52 9.26 -5.34 -23.98
C LEU A 52 8.02 -4.44 -23.89
N TYR A 53 7.96 -3.32 -24.63
CA TYR A 53 6.80 -2.42 -24.59
C TYR A 53 6.70 -1.49 -25.82
N ALA A 54 5.69 -1.69 -26.67
CA ALA A 54 5.45 -0.88 -27.88
C ALA A 54 4.54 0.35 -27.64
N GLY A 55 3.92 0.48 -26.46
CA GLY A 55 2.89 1.50 -26.18
C GLY A 55 3.39 2.85 -25.64
N GLY A 56 4.70 3.01 -25.45
CA GLY A 56 5.31 4.22 -24.89
C GLY A 56 4.87 4.57 -23.44
N PRO A 57 5.34 5.69 -22.88
CA PRO A 57 5.02 6.09 -21.50
C PRO A 57 3.52 6.26 -21.24
N GLU A 58 2.78 6.80 -22.20
CA GLU A 58 1.33 7.01 -22.08
C GLU A 58 0.54 5.70 -22.06
N GLY A 59 0.94 4.71 -22.88
CA GLY A 59 0.35 3.38 -22.80
C GLY A 59 0.58 2.75 -21.43
N ALA A 60 1.79 2.86 -20.89
CA ALA A 60 2.12 2.29 -19.58
C ALA A 60 1.28 2.92 -18.46
N ARG A 61 1.13 4.26 -18.47
CA ARG A 61 0.23 4.98 -17.56
C ARG A 61 -1.21 4.51 -17.69
N SER A 62 -1.73 4.39 -18.92
CA SER A 62 -3.09 3.93 -19.16
C SER A 62 -3.36 2.53 -18.60
N ILE A 63 -2.44 1.59 -18.80
CA ILE A 63 -2.54 0.24 -18.22
C ILE A 63 -2.49 0.29 -16.70
N LEU A 64 -1.52 1.01 -16.12
CA LEU A 64 -1.40 1.15 -14.67
C LEU A 64 -2.64 1.78 -14.04
N SER A 65 -3.17 2.86 -14.62
CA SER A 65 -4.40 3.51 -14.15
C SER A 65 -5.63 2.60 -14.28
N THR A 66 -5.72 1.81 -15.35
CA THR A 66 -6.80 0.82 -15.53
C THR A 66 -6.72 -0.25 -14.45
N ILE A 67 -5.53 -0.78 -14.19
CA ILE A 67 -5.29 -1.77 -13.14
C ILE A 67 -5.62 -1.14 -11.78
N ALA A 68 -5.08 0.03 -11.46
CA ALA A 68 -5.35 0.73 -10.20
C ALA A 68 -6.86 0.95 -9.98
N GLY A 69 -7.58 1.42 -11.00
CA GLY A 69 -9.03 1.59 -10.97
C GLY A 69 -9.78 0.28 -10.69
N SER A 70 -9.40 -0.81 -11.36
CA SER A 70 -10.00 -2.13 -11.11
C SER A 70 -9.67 -2.65 -9.71
N MET A 71 -8.45 -2.42 -9.22
CA MET A 71 -8.01 -2.88 -7.91
C MET A 71 -8.73 -2.16 -6.78
N ILE A 72 -9.05 -0.87 -6.91
CA ILE A 72 -9.88 -0.15 -5.91
C ILE A 72 -11.20 -0.90 -5.66
N THR A 73 -11.84 -1.40 -6.71
CA THR A 73 -13.09 -2.18 -6.55
C THR A 73 -12.85 -3.52 -5.86
N VAL A 74 -11.79 -4.24 -6.22
CA VAL A 74 -11.42 -5.53 -5.61
C VAL A 74 -11.12 -5.36 -4.11
N ALA A 75 -10.35 -4.33 -3.74
CA ALA A 75 -10.10 -4.02 -2.34
C ALA A 75 -11.38 -3.66 -1.60
N GLY A 76 -12.21 -2.79 -2.18
CA GLY A 76 -13.47 -2.38 -1.56
C GLY A 76 -14.34 -3.60 -1.22
N VAL A 77 -14.45 -4.55 -2.14
CA VAL A 77 -15.19 -5.80 -1.94
C VAL A 77 -14.52 -6.68 -0.88
N ALA A 78 -13.20 -6.90 -0.96
CA ALA A 78 -12.47 -7.74 -0.02
C ALA A 78 -12.53 -7.21 1.43
N PHE A 79 -12.32 -5.90 1.62
CA PHE A 79 -12.44 -5.25 2.92
C PHE A 79 -13.88 -5.26 3.43
N SER A 80 -14.86 -5.02 2.55
CA SER A 80 -16.28 -5.07 2.93
C SER A 80 -16.65 -6.45 3.48
N ILE A 81 -16.34 -7.53 2.75
CA ILE A 81 -16.65 -8.90 3.19
C ILE A 81 -15.91 -9.24 4.49
N THR A 82 -14.65 -8.82 4.61
CA THR A 82 -13.84 -9.06 5.82
C THR A 82 -14.42 -8.33 7.03
N ILE A 83 -14.82 -7.06 6.89
CA ILE A 83 -15.44 -6.29 7.97
C ILE A 83 -16.79 -6.90 8.36
N VAL A 84 -17.61 -7.33 7.39
CA VAL A 84 -18.88 -8.01 7.67
C VAL A 84 -18.63 -9.28 8.47
N ALA A 85 -17.70 -10.13 8.04
CA ALA A 85 -17.33 -11.35 8.75
C ALA A 85 -16.83 -11.07 10.18
N LEU A 86 -15.96 -10.07 10.35
CA LEU A 86 -15.44 -9.66 11.67
C LEU A 86 -16.53 -9.08 12.57
N THR A 87 -17.49 -8.35 12.00
CA THR A 87 -18.61 -7.76 12.74
C THR A 87 -19.54 -8.85 13.26
N LEU A 88 -19.85 -9.85 12.41
CA LEU A 88 -20.62 -11.03 12.79
C LEU A 88 -19.88 -11.87 13.84
N ALA A 89 -18.59 -12.08 13.68
CA ALA A 89 -17.79 -12.79 14.69
C ALA A 89 -17.73 -12.01 16.02
N SER A 90 -17.60 -10.68 15.95
CA SER A 90 -17.54 -9.82 17.14
C SER A 90 -18.87 -9.74 17.89
N SER A 91 -20.02 -9.94 17.21
CA SER A 91 -21.31 -10.03 17.89
C SER A 91 -21.47 -11.34 18.66
N GLN A 92 -20.80 -12.42 18.23
CA GLN A 92 -20.83 -13.74 18.87
C GLN A 92 -19.77 -13.91 19.97
N PHE A 93 -18.54 -13.47 19.71
CA PHE A 93 -17.37 -13.71 20.57
C PHE A 93 -16.83 -12.43 21.24
N GLY A 94 -17.47 -11.29 20.99
CA GLY A 94 -17.18 -10.00 21.61
C GLY A 94 -16.26 -9.07 20.80
N PRO A 95 -16.23 -7.76 21.14
CA PRO A 95 -15.60 -6.70 20.34
C PRO A 95 -14.07 -6.75 20.30
N ARG A 96 -13.44 -7.65 21.07
CA ARG A 96 -11.97 -7.80 21.11
C ARG A 96 -11.41 -8.34 19.79
N LEU A 97 -12.19 -9.13 19.03
CA LEU A 97 -11.77 -9.68 17.74
C LEU A 97 -11.51 -8.58 16.71
N LEU A 98 -12.45 -7.66 16.52
CA LEU A 98 -12.26 -6.51 15.63
C LEU A 98 -11.04 -5.68 16.05
N ARG A 99 -10.88 -5.44 17.35
CA ARG A 99 -9.77 -4.64 17.88
C ARG A 99 -8.41 -5.32 17.68
N ASN A 100 -8.35 -6.65 17.79
CA ASN A 100 -7.16 -7.45 17.51
C ASN A 100 -6.83 -7.45 16.01
N PHE A 101 -7.85 -7.58 15.14
CA PHE A 101 -7.68 -7.50 13.69
C PHE A 101 -7.06 -6.16 13.26
N MET A 102 -7.54 -5.05 13.81
CA MET A 102 -7.02 -3.70 13.52
C MET A 102 -5.61 -3.45 14.10
N ARG A 103 -5.20 -4.18 15.14
CA ARG A 103 -3.86 -4.11 15.74
C ARG A 103 -2.87 -5.08 15.11
N ASP A 104 -3.34 -6.01 14.29
CA ASP A 104 -2.49 -7.03 13.68
C ASP A 104 -1.61 -6.40 12.60
N THR A 105 -0.30 -6.58 12.75
CA THR A 105 0.70 -6.01 11.83
C THR A 105 0.61 -6.65 10.44
N GLY A 106 0.20 -7.92 10.32
CA GLY A 106 -0.01 -8.58 9.03
C GLY A 106 -1.15 -7.90 8.26
N ASN A 107 -2.29 -7.65 8.91
CA ASN A 107 -3.40 -6.93 8.29
C ASN A 107 -3.01 -5.51 7.85
N GLN A 108 -2.23 -4.81 8.68
CA GLN A 108 -1.70 -3.49 8.37
C GLN A 108 -0.75 -3.52 7.16
N ILE A 109 0.11 -4.53 7.05
CA ILE A 109 1.00 -4.71 5.90
C ILE A 109 0.19 -5.02 4.64
N VAL A 110 -0.81 -5.91 4.71
CA VAL A 110 -1.66 -6.24 3.56
C VAL A 110 -2.35 -4.99 3.02
N LEU A 111 -2.97 -4.20 3.90
CA LEU A 111 -3.56 -2.91 3.51
C LEU A 111 -2.50 -1.94 2.95
N GLY A 112 -1.33 -1.86 3.60
CA GLY A 112 -0.25 -0.98 3.20
C GLY A 112 0.31 -1.31 1.81
N ILE A 113 0.56 -2.59 1.51
CA ILE A 113 0.97 -3.07 0.18
C ILE A 113 -0.09 -2.69 -0.84
N PHE A 114 -1.35 -2.93 -0.51
CA PHE A 114 -2.46 -2.63 -1.39
C PHE A 114 -2.49 -1.15 -1.80
N ILE A 115 -2.47 -0.25 -0.82
CA ILE A 115 -2.52 1.19 -1.09
C ILE A 115 -1.23 1.65 -1.78
N ALA A 116 -0.07 1.24 -1.28
CA ALA A 116 1.22 1.72 -1.77
C ALA A 116 1.50 1.29 -3.23
N THR A 117 0.99 0.14 -3.66
CA THR A 117 1.19 -0.37 -5.03
C THR A 117 0.34 0.37 -6.05
N PHE A 118 -0.85 0.83 -5.66
CA PHE A 118 -1.84 1.44 -6.57
C PHE A 118 -2.09 2.93 -6.29
N ILE A 119 -1.15 3.61 -5.62
CA ILE A 119 -1.26 5.04 -5.33
C ILE A 119 -1.05 5.93 -6.57
N TYR A 120 -0.62 5.34 -7.69
CA TYR A 120 -0.32 6.00 -8.96
C TYR A 120 -1.01 5.28 -10.13
#